data_AF-F8PZ18-F1
#
_entry.id   AF-F8PZ18-F1
#
_cell.length_a   1.000
_cell.length_b   1.000
_cell.length_c   1.000
_cell.angle_alpha   90.00
_cell.angle_beta   90.00
_cell.angle_gamma   90.00
#
_symmetry.space_group_name_H-M   'P 1'
#
loop_
_entity.id
_entity.type
_entity.pdbx_description
1 polymer ?
#
loop_
_entity_poly.entity_id
_entity_poly.type
_entity_poly.pdbx_seq_one_letter_code
_entity_poly.pdbx_strand_id
1 'polypeptide(L)'
;KRTKVDPKGGQHPVWDDELRLPVLVDESGDNRTLEVSVWSKETRKDDCVGQAKVDIKETLKTGEFDDWVDLETSGGKRGEVYLEMTYYAAAPPPL
;
A
#
# COMPACT_ATOMS: atom_id res chain seq x y z
N LYS A 1 -0.15 7.38 -5.56
CA LYS A 1 0.17 6.74 -6.89
C LYS A 1 -0.82 5.60 -7.12
N ARG A 2 -0.92 5.03 -8.33
CA ARG A 2 -1.86 3.92 -8.63
C ARG A 2 -1.19 2.86 -9.51
N THR A 3 -1.58 1.60 -9.33
CA THR A 3 -1.22 0.48 -10.20
C THR A 3 -2.05 0.50 -11.49
N LYS A 4 -1.72 -0.39 -12.43
CA LYS A 4 -2.59 -0.72 -13.57
C LYS A 4 -3.86 -1.42 -13.08
N VAL A 5 -4.93 -1.32 -13.86
CA VAL A 5 -6.12 -2.13 -13.62
C VAL A 5 -5.81 -3.58 -14.02
N ASP A 6 -6.17 -4.54 -13.18
CA ASP A 6 -6.16 -5.96 -13.52
C ASP A 6 -7.49 -6.35 -14.21
N PRO A 7 -7.54 -6.54 -15.53
CA PRO A 7 -8.77 -6.81 -16.24
C PRO A 7 -9.26 -8.23 -15.92
N LYS A 8 -10.47 -8.32 -15.35
CA LYS A 8 -11.11 -9.59 -14.94
C LYS A 8 -10.43 -10.28 -13.74
N GLY A 9 -9.75 -9.53 -12.87
CA GLY A 9 -9.11 -10.07 -11.66
C GLY A 9 -10.06 -10.75 -10.66
N GLY A 10 -11.37 -10.44 -10.69
CA GLY A 10 -12.36 -11.13 -9.88
C GLY A 10 -12.09 -10.99 -8.38
N GLN A 11 -12.11 -12.11 -7.64
CA GLN A 11 -11.86 -12.14 -6.19
C GLN A 11 -10.37 -12.14 -5.82
N HIS A 12 -9.48 -12.45 -6.77
CA HIS A 12 -8.04 -12.58 -6.54
C HIS A 12 -7.26 -11.77 -7.59
N PRO A 13 -7.45 -10.44 -7.65
CA PRO A 13 -6.71 -9.61 -8.59
C PRO A 13 -5.21 -9.65 -8.31
N VAL A 14 -4.39 -9.60 -9.36
CA VAL A 14 -2.93 -9.58 -9.27
C VAL A 14 -2.39 -8.38 -10.03
N TRP A 15 -1.67 -7.50 -9.31
CA TRP A 15 -1.11 -6.28 -9.90
C TRP A 15 0.35 -6.43 -10.31
N ASP A 16 1.17 -7.05 -9.46
CA ASP A 16 2.63 -7.19 -9.65
C ASP A 16 3.29 -5.89 -10.17
N ASP A 17 2.91 -4.77 -9.56
CA ASP A 17 3.29 -3.42 -9.98
C ASP A 17 4.09 -2.76 -8.86
N GLU A 18 5.27 -2.23 -9.20
CA GLU A 18 6.12 -1.50 -8.25
C GLU A 18 5.75 0.00 -8.22
N LEU A 19 5.57 0.55 -7.01
CA LEU A 19 5.37 1.98 -6.79
C LEU A 19 6.49 2.55 -5.91
N ARG A 20 7.21 3.57 -6.41
CA ARG A 20 8.21 4.31 -5.63
C ARG A 20 7.61 5.54 -4.99
N LEU A 21 7.62 5.63 -3.66
CA LEU A 21 7.10 6.77 -2.91
C LEU A 21 8.25 7.48 -2.19
N PRO A 22 8.32 8.83 -2.23
CA PRO A 22 9.29 9.56 -1.43
C PRO A 22 8.90 9.49 0.05
N VAL A 23 9.88 9.17 0.92
CA VAL A 23 9.72 9.25 2.37
C VAL A 23 10.26 10.59 2.84
N LEU A 24 9.42 11.39 3.49
CA LEU A 24 9.83 12.70 4.00
C LEU A 24 10.57 12.54 5.34
N VAL A 25 11.54 13.42 5.55
CA VAL A 25 12.36 13.45 6.78
C VAL A 25 11.49 13.74 8.01
N ASP A 26 10.44 14.54 7.85
CA ASP A 26 9.48 14.82 8.91
C ASP A 26 8.76 13.54 9.37
N GLU A 27 8.68 13.37 10.69
CA GLU A 27 8.18 12.16 11.32
C GLU A 27 6.72 12.25 11.77
N SER A 28 5.97 13.25 11.28
CA SER A 28 4.54 13.36 11.55
C SER A 28 3.80 12.06 11.18
N GLY A 29 2.69 11.80 11.88
CA GLY A 29 1.93 10.56 11.70
C GLY A 29 1.52 10.28 10.25
N ASP A 30 1.19 11.34 9.50
CA ASP A 30 0.83 11.26 8.09
C ASP A 30 2.01 10.81 7.21
N ASN A 31 3.25 11.17 7.59
CA ASN A 31 4.48 10.76 6.90
C ASN A 31 5.02 9.39 7.36
N ARG A 32 4.31 8.73 8.27
CA ARG A 32 4.64 7.40 8.81
C ARG A 32 3.51 6.39 8.62
N THR A 33 2.51 6.75 7.83
CA THR A 33 1.38 5.89 7.49
C THR A 33 1.27 5.75 5.99
N LEU A 34 1.31 4.51 5.49
CA LEU A 34 0.95 4.19 4.11
C LEU A 34 -0.54 3.89 4.04
N GLU A 35 -1.29 4.72 3.32
CA GLU A 35 -2.70 4.46 3.03
C GLU A 35 -2.82 3.67 1.71
N VAL A 36 -3.48 2.52 1.79
CA VAL A 36 -3.75 1.64 0.66
C VAL A 36 -5.25 1.57 0.46
N SER A 37 -5.68 1.65 -0.79
CA SER A 37 -7.09 1.47 -1.15
C SER A 37 -7.21 0.72 -2.45
N VAL A 38 -8.13 -0.24 -2.47
CA VAL A 38 -8.45 -1.05 -3.64
C VAL A 38 -9.76 -0.53 -4.22
N TRP A 39 -9.78 -0.37 -5.54
CA TRP A 39 -10.89 0.22 -6.27
C TRP A 39 -11.32 -0.69 -7.42
N SER A 40 -12.62 -0.87 -7.60
CA SER A 40 -13.19 -1.46 -8.81
C SER A 40 -13.30 -0.38 -9.88
N LYS A 41 -12.71 -0.63 -11.06
CA LYS A 41 -12.83 0.26 -12.21
C LYS A 41 -14.18 0.05 -12.88
N GLU A 42 -15.03 1.06 -12.82
CA GLU A 42 -16.39 0.98 -13.35
C GLU A 42 -16.60 1.91 -14.54
N THR A 43 -17.66 1.65 -15.32
CA THR A 43 -18.01 2.47 -16.49
C THR A 43 -18.41 3.90 -16.13
N ARG A 44 -19.07 4.09 -14.98
CA ARG A 44 -19.59 5.39 -14.55
C ARG A 44 -18.75 6.03 -13.45
N LYS A 45 -18.53 5.29 -12.36
CA LYS A 45 -17.82 5.78 -11.18
C LYS A 45 -17.17 4.60 -10.48
N ASP A 46 -15.86 4.71 -10.30
CA ASP A 46 -15.07 3.71 -9.59
C ASP A 46 -15.56 3.57 -8.15
N ASP A 47 -15.58 2.33 -7.67
CA ASP A 47 -16.07 1.98 -6.32
C ASP A 47 -14.91 1.56 -5.42
N CYS A 48 -14.92 2.01 -4.17
CA CYS A 48 -13.88 1.65 -3.20
C CYS A 48 -14.29 0.33 -2.53
N VAL A 49 -13.52 -0.73 -2.79
CA VAL A 49 -13.85 -2.07 -2.28
C VAL A 49 -13.19 -2.36 -0.93
N GLY A 50 -12.16 -1.61 -0.56
CA GLY A 50 -11.46 -1.78 0.72
C GLY A 50 -10.30 -0.80 0.89
N GLN A 51 -9.99 -0.47 2.13
CA GLN A 51 -8.91 0.43 2.49
C GLN A 51 -8.14 -0.10 3.70
N ALA A 52 -6.86 0.26 3.80
CA ALA A 52 -6.01 -0.05 4.92
C ALA A 52 -5.07 1.11 5.22
N LYS A 53 -4.61 1.18 6.46
CA LYS A 53 -3.52 2.07 6.89
C LYS A 53 -2.42 1.21 7.51
N VAL A 54 -1.22 1.31 6.95
CA VAL A 54 -0.04 0.55 7.41
C VAL A 54 0.92 1.52 8.08
N ASP A 55 1.25 1.30 9.36
CA ASP A 55 2.32 2.05 10.03
C ASP A 55 3.67 1.55 9.49
N ILE A 56 4.42 2.43 8.83
CA ILE A 56 5.69 2.09 8.20
C ILE A 56 6.91 2.38 9.09
N LYS A 57 6.73 2.86 10.34
CA LYS A 57 7.86 3.20 11.22
C LYS A 57 8.83 2.06 11.41
N GLU A 58 8.34 0.83 11.51
CA GLU A 58 9.20 -0.33 11.68
C GLU A 58 9.92 -0.69 10.38
N THR A 59 9.22 -0.68 9.26
CA THR A 59 9.81 -0.86 7.92
C THR A 59 10.93 0.14 7.63
N LEU A 60 10.80 1.40 8.08
CA LEU A 60 11.85 2.40 7.93
C LEU A 60 13.10 2.12 8.77
N LYS A 61 13.02 1.25 9.79
CA LYS A 61 14.17 0.79 10.60
C LYS A 61 14.73 -0.53 10.12
N THR A 62 13.87 -1.50 9.80
CA THR A 62 14.26 -2.86 9.39
C THR A 62 14.67 -2.91 7.92
N GLY A 63 14.16 -2.00 7.11
CA GLY A 63 14.41 -1.91 5.68
C GLY A 63 13.36 -2.63 4.82
N GLU A 64 12.59 -3.54 5.39
CA GLU A 64 11.64 -4.39 4.65
C GLU A 64 10.33 -4.64 5.39
N PHE A 65 9.29 -4.91 4.61
CA PHE A 65 7.98 -5.40 5.02
C PHE A 65 7.47 -6.35 3.95
N ASP A 66 6.94 -7.49 4.35
CA ASP A 66 6.43 -8.53 3.48
C ASP A 66 5.30 -9.25 4.24
N ASP A 67 4.06 -8.80 4.04
CA ASP A 67 2.90 -9.41 4.71
C ASP A 67 1.57 -9.06 4.02
N TRP A 68 0.53 -9.79 4.42
CA TRP A 68 -0.87 -9.48 4.11
C TRP A 68 -1.42 -8.37 5.01
N VAL A 69 -2.15 -7.46 4.39
CA VAL A 69 -2.80 -6.33 5.07
C VAL A 69 -4.31 -6.43 4.94
N ASP A 70 -4.99 -6.50 6.08
CA ASP A 70 -6.44 -6.49 6.17
C ASP A 70 -7.04 -5.22 5.54
N LEU A 71 -8.01 -5.40 4.65
CA LEU A 71 -8.79 -4.33 4.02
C LEU A 71 -10.15 -4.20 4.70
N GLU A 72 -10.54 -2.96 4.96
CA GLU A 72 -11.80 -2.64 5.62
C GLU A 72 -12.60 -1.55 4.88
N THR A 73 -13.89 -1.50 5.19
CA THR A 73 -14.82 -0.42 4.80
C THR A 73 -15.68 -0.06 6.00
N SER A 74 -16.55 0.95 5.86
CA SER A 74 -17.59 1.23 6.86
C SER A 74 -18.52 0.03 7.15
N GLY A 75 -18.58 -0.94 6.24
CA GLY A 75 -19.31 -2.21 6.40
C GLY A 75 -18.52 -3.35 7.02
N GLY A 76 -17.29 -3.10 7.51
CA GLY A 76 -16.41 -4.11 8.10
C GLY A 76 -15.33 -4.63 7.15
N LYS A 77 -14.69 -5.75 7.52
CA LYS A 77 -13.62 -6.42 6.77
C LYS A 77 -14.08 -6.85 5.37
N ARG A 78 -13.21 -6.65 4.37
CA ARG A 78 -13.48 -6.92 2.95
C ARG A 78 -12.50 -7.89 2.30
N GLY A 79 -11.45 -8.28 2.99
CA GLY A 79 -10.42 -9.19 2.49
C GLY A 79 -9.05 -8.68 2.92
N GLU A 80 -8.03 -9.03 2.15
CA GLU A 80 -6.64 -8.72 2.42
C GLU A 80 -5.91 -8.41 1.12
N VAL A 81 -4.86 -7.58 1.20
CA VAL A 81 -3.94 -7.31 0.09
C VAL A 81 -2.53 -7.62 0.54
N TYR A 82 -1.81 -8.37 -0.28
CA TYR A 82 -0.41 -8.65 -0.05
C TYR A 82 0.44 -7.45 -0.48
N LEU A 83 1.37 -7.02 0.38
CA LEU A 83 2.29 -5.93 0.11
C LEU A 83 3.71 -6.34 0.46
N GLU A 84 4.62 -6.08 -0.49
CA GLU A 84 6.05 -6.09 -0.27
C GLU A 84 6.58 -4.65 -0.36
N MET A 85 7.39 -4.23 0.60
CA MET A 85 7.99 -2.91 0.66
C MET A 85 9.47 -3.00 1.01
N THR A 86 10.28 -2.20 0.33
CA THR A 86 11.69 -1.99 0.67
C THR A 86 11.95 -0.50 0.86
N TYR A 87 12.57 -0.15 1.98
CA TYR A 87 13.00 1.21 2.26
C TYR A 87 14.46 1.43 1.85
N TYR A 88 14.66 2.40 0.94
CA TYR A 88 15.97 2.84 0.51
C TYR A 88 16.30 4.18 1.18
N ALA A 89 17.15 4.15 2.20
CA ALA A 89 17.62 5.37 2.85
C ALA A 89 18.44 6.22 1.87
N ALA A 90 18.21 7.53 1.84
CA ALA A 90 19.00 8.47 1.05
C ALA A 90 20.39 8.76 1.66
N ALA A 91 20.72 8.15 2.80
CA ALA A 91 22.02 8.31 3.44
C ALA A 91 23.09 7.51 2.67
N PRO A 92 24.33 8.04 2.57
CA PRO A 92 25.44 7.25 2.07
C PRO A 92 25.63 5.98 2.94
N PRO A 93 26.09 4.85 2.37
CA PRO A 93 26.43 3.66 3.15
C PRO A 93 27.39 4.02 4.29
N PRO A 94 27.26 3.43 5.48
CA PRO A 94 28.27 3.61 6.52
C PRO A 94 29.64 3.20 5.98
N LEU A 95 30.65 4.06 6.21
CA LEU A 95 32.04 3.85 5.81
C LEU A 95 32.72 2.73 6.61
#